data_AF-A0A2P8QNU0-F1
#
_entry.id   AF-A0A2P8QNU0-F1
#
_cell.length_a   1.000
_cell.length_b   1.000
_cell.length_c   1.000
_cell.angle_alpha   90.00
_cell.angle_beta   90.00
_cell.angle_gamma   90.00
#
_symmetry.space_group_name_H-M   'P 1'
#
loop_
_entity.id
_entity.type
_entity.pdbx_description
1 polymer ?
#
loop_
_entity_poly.entity_id
_entity_poly.type
_entity_poly.pdbx_seq_one_letter_code
_entity_poly.pdbx_strand_id
1 'polypeptide(L)'
;MSYCLNPDCQNPQNLDGRKYCLVCGSKLLLKDQYQAIKPIGNGGFGRTFLAEDANRLNALCVIKQFFPLPHIQGNIEAMAKATLLFKQEARQLLELGEKHPQIPTLFGYFEQEQRLYLVQQHIDGQDLEKELEQQGSFNEEQIRALMHSLLPVLQFIHHCDVIHRDIKPTNILRQKVDNKFVLIDFGVAKQLAGTSISAASTKPG
;
A
#
# COMPACT_ATOMS: atom_id res chain seq x y z
N MET A 1 7.10 21.17 2.20
CA MET A 1 6.25 21.25 3.41
C MET A 1 6.23 19.88 4.07
N SER A 2 6.06 19.81 5.40
CA SER A 2 6.00 18.54 6.14
C SER A 2 4.64 18.29 6.78
N TYR A 3 4.26 17.02 6.92
CA TYR A 3 2.98 16.57 7.46
C TYR A 3 3.18 15.76 8.73
N CYS A 4 2.43 16.09 9.78
CA CYS A 4 2.48 15.38 11.05
C CYS A 4 1.72 14.04 10.97
N LEU A 5 2.41 12.95 11.28
CA LEU A 5 1.82 11.59 11.30
C LEU A 5 1.03 11.27 12.57
N ASN A 6 1.01 12.17 13.56
CA ASN A 6 0.17 12.02 14.75
C ASN A 6 -1.31 12.19 14.36
N PRO A 7 -2.18 11.16 14.51
CA PRO A 7 -3.60 11.26 14.20
C PRO A 7 -4.37 12.25 15.05
N ASP A 8 -3.89 12.53 16.24
CA ASP A 8 -4.56 13.42 17.19
C ASP A 8 -4.18 14.90 16.95
N CYS A 9 -3.35 15.17 15.95
CA CYS A 9 -2.92 16.51 15.58
C CYS A 9 -4.03 17.26 14.83
N GLN A 10 -4.55 18.33 15.43
CA GLN A 10 -5.64 19.14 14.84
C GLN A 10 -5.22 19.92 13.59
N ASN A 11 -3.94 20.28 13.46
CA ASN A 11 -3.40 20.91 12.26
C ASN A 11 -2.03 20.29 11.91
N PRO A 12 -2.01 19.25 11.05
CA PRO A 12 -0.82 18.46 10.77
C PRO A 12 0.15 19.13 9.78
N GLN A 13 -0.23 20.22 9.11
CA GLN A 13 0.63 20.86 8.12
C GLN A 13 1.70 21.73 8.79
N ASN A 14 2.96 21.53 8.40
CA ASN A 14 4.12 22.22 8.96
C ASN A 14 5.00 22.80 7.84
N LEU A 15 5.71 23.89 8.17
CA LEU A 15 6.75 24.46 7.31
C LEU A 15 7.98 23.54 7.23
N ASP A 16 8.79 23.73 6.20
CA ASP A 16 10.01 22.94 5.98
C ASP A 16 11.10 23.18 7.03
N GLY A 17 11.99 22.20 7.20
CA GLY A 17 13.12 22.26 8.13
C GLY A 17 12.77 22.09 9.61
N ARG A 18 11.49 21.87 9.96
CA ARG A 18 11.07 21.63 11.35
C ARG A 18 11.31 20.18 11.75
N LYS A 19 11.84 19.97 12.96
CA LYS A 19 12.04 18.64 13.56
C LYS A 19 10.80 18.12 14.30
N TYR A 20 9.99 19.05 14.83
CA TYR A 20 8.81 18.76 15.63
C TYR A 20 7.61 19.54 15.10
N CYS A 21 6.43 18.96 15.20
CA CYS A 21 5.17 19.58 14.84
C CYS A 21 4.89 20.76 15.76
N LEU A 22 4.56 21.91 15.18
CA LEU A 22 4.29 23.13 15.95
C LEU A 22 3.00 23.06 16.78
N VAL A 23 2.12 22.11 16.48
CA VAL A 23 0.77 22.01 17.05
C VAL A 23 0.71 20.98 18.18
N CYS A 24 1.25 19.78 17.95
CA CYS A 24 1.19 18.68 18.92
C CYS A 24 2.56 18.27 19.49
N GLY A 25 3.66 18.87 19.04
CA GLY A 25 5.01 18.54 19.52
C GLY A 25 5.57 17.20 19.02
N SER A 26 4.80 16.38 18.29
CA SER A 26 5.27 15.11 17.73
C SER A 26 6.43 15.31 16.76
N LYS A 27 7.34 14.34 16.71
CA LYS A 27 8.47 14.33 15.76
C LYS A 27 7.94 14.24 14.32
N LEU A 28 8.47 15.09 13.43
CA LEU A 28 8.05 15.13 12.01
C LEU A 28 8.81 14.14 11.13
N LEU A 29 9.97 13.67 11.59
CA LEU A 29 10.79 12.70 10.88
C LEU A 29 10.58 11.31 11.48
N LEU A 30 9.91 10.44 10.72
CA LEU A 30 9.64 9.07 11.09
C LEU A 30 10.91 8.23 10.95
N LYS A 31 11.27 7.46 11.99
CA LYS A 31 12.51 6.67 12.07
C LYS A 31 13.77 7.47 11.75
N ASP A 32 13.77 8.78 12.07
CA ASP A 32 14.87 9.69 11.72
C ASP A 32 15.23 9.71 10.22
N GLN A 33 14.30 9.31 9.34
CA GLN A 33 14.57 9.11 7.92
C GLN A 33 13.45 9.64 7.02
N TYR A 34 12.20 9.29 7.31
CA TYR A 34 11.09 9.53 6.39
C TYR A 34 10.29 10.77 6.81
N GLN A 35 10.15 11.73 5.91
CA GLN A 35 9.34 12.93 6.13
C GLN A 35 8.06 12.84 5.32
N ALA A 36 6.91 12.75 5.98
CA ALA A 36 5.63 12.79 5.30
C ALA A 36 5.38 14.19 4.71
N ILE A 37 4.86 14.24 3.48
CA ILE A 37 4.56 15.47 2.73
C ILE A 37 3.06 15.77 2.78
N LYS A 38 2.23 14.76 2.46
CA LYS A 38 0.77 14.88 2.40
C LYS A 38 0.08 13.51 2.46
N PRO A 39 -1.18 13.43 2.93
CA PRO A 39 -2.00 12.24 2.77
C PRO A 39 -2.32 12.01 1.29
N ILE A 40 -2.31 10.75 0.87
CA ILE A 40 -2.66 10.33 -0.49
C ILE A 40 -3.76 9.26 -0.53
N GLY A 41 -4.15 8.71 0.61
CA GLY A 41 -5.26 7.78 0.71
C GLY A 41 -5.54 7.36 2.15
N ASN A 42 -6.76 6.86 2.38
CA ASN A 42 -7.16 6.23 3.63
C ASN A 42 -7.76 4.87 3.28
N GLY A 43 -7.14 3.79 3.74
CA GLY A 43 -7.65 2.43 3.58
C GLY A 43 -8.39 1.97 4.84
N GLY A 44 -9.05 0.80 4.76
CA GLY A 44 -9.89 0.28 5.86
C GLY A 44 -9.15 0.05 7.19
N PHE A 45 -7.82 -0.11 7.16
CA PHE A 45 -7.00 -0.40 8.35
C PHE A 45 -5.78 0.55 8.50
N GLY A 46 -5.69 1.62 7.71
CA GLY A 46 -4.52 2.49 7.76
C GLY A 46 -4.62 3.77 6.92
N ARG A 47 -3.67 4.66 7.16
CA ARG A 47 -3.52 5.93 6.44
C ARG A 47 -2.29 5.89 5.55
N THR A 48 -2.38 6.43 4.36
CA THR A 48 -1.32 6.40 3.36
C THR A 48 -0.85 7.81 3.04
N PHE A 49 0.46 8.03 3.07
CA PHE A 49 1.09 9.33 2.88
C PHE A 49 2.16 9.25 1.81
N LEU A 50 2.25 10.30 0.99
CA LEU A 50 3.45 10.58 0.20
C LEU A 50 4.51 11.13 1.16
N ALA A 51 5.74 10.67 1.01
CA ALA A 51 6.85 11.06 1.85
C ALA A 51 8.16 11.15 1.05
N GLU A 52 9.17 11.76 1.67
CA GLU A 52 10.55 11.77 1.19
C GLU A 52 11.42 10.91 2.11
N ASP A 53 12.36 10.18 1.52
CA ASP A 53 13.41 9.46 2.24
C ASP A 53 14.68 10.32 2.29
N ALA A 54 14.96 10.90 3.46
CA ALA A 54 16.12 11.78 3.67
C ALA A 54 17.47 11.07 3.44
N ASN A 55 17.51 9.73 3.57
CA ASN A 55 18.73 8.95 3.33
C ASN A 55 18.91 8.57 1.85
N ARG A 56 17.94 8.88 0.98
CA ARG A 56 17.97 8.58 -0.46
C ARG A 56 17.78 9.83 -1.29
N LEU A 57 18.49 10.91 -0.95
CA LEU A 57 18.43 12.20 -1.67
C LEU A 57 17.01 12.75 -1.80
N ASN A 58 16.19 12.58 -0.74
CA ASN A 58 14.78 12.96 -0.72
C ASN A 58 13.94 12.28 -1.81
N ALA A 59 14.31 11.06 -2.23
CA ALA A 59 13.50 10.27 -3.12
C ALA A 59 12.11 10.02 -2.52
N LEU A 60 11.08 10.09 -3.37
CA LEU A 60 9.71 9.88 -2.95
C LEU A 60 9.47 8.42 -2.55
N CYS A 61 8.73 8.24 -1.46
CA CYS A 61 8.25 6.96 -0.97
C CYS A 61 6.81 7.08 -0.46
N VAL A 62 6.21 5.94 -0.15
CA VAL A 62 4.87 5.86 0.44
C VAL A 62 5.00 5.32 1.86
N ILE A 63 4.42 6.05 2.83
CA ILE A 63 4.25 5.58 4.20
C ILE A 63 2.80 5.12 4.36
N LYS A 64 2.60 3.84 4.68
CA LYS A 64 1.35 3.32 5.23
C LYS A 64 1.50 3.23 6.75
N GLN A 65 0.58 3.87 7.47
CA GLN A 65 0.50 3.80 8.92
C GLN A 65 -0.71 2.97 9.32
N PHE A 66 -0.50 1.97 10.15
CA PHE A 66 -1.59 1.19 10.72
C PHE A 66 -2.45 2.07 11.62
N PHE A 67 -3.71 2.22 11.22
CA PHE A 67 -4.68 3.08 11.89
C PHE A 67 -6.09 2.52 11.66
N PRO A 68 -6.45 1.43 12.36
CA PRO A 68 -7.74 0.78 12.19
C PRO A 68 -8.88 1.70 12.65
N LEU A 69 -10.01 1.62 11.96
CA LEU A 69 -11.19 2.45 12.26
C LEU A 69 -11.75 2.16 13.67
N PRO A 70 -12.45 3.12 14.30
CA PRO A 70 -12.94 2.96 15.69
C PRO A 70 -13.78 1.70 15.94
N HIS A 71 -14.62 1.29 14.96
CA HIS A 71 -15.43 0.08 15.07
C HIS A 71 -14.61 -1.21 15.06
N ILE A 72 -13.38 -1.17 14.52
CA ILE A 72 -12.42 -2.28 14.55
C ILE A 72 -11.72 -2.27 15.91
N GLN A 73 -11.32 -1.11 16.41
CA GLN A 73 -10.62 -0.96 17.70
C GLN A 73 -11.40 -1.55 18.89
N GLY A 74 -12.73 -1.49 18.87
CA GLY A 74 -13.59 -2.11 19.89
C GLY A 74 -13.73 -3.64 19.79
N ASN A 75 -13.19 -4.28 18.75
CA ASN A 75 -13.28 -5.71 18.52
C ASN A 75 -11.89 -6.35 18.45
N ILE A 76 -11.56 -7.16 19.46
CA ILE A 76 -10.25 -7.81 19.62
C ILE A 76 -9.90 -8.69 18.41
N GLU A 77 -10.84 -9.48 17.91
CA GLU A 77 -10.63 -10.36 16.76
C GLU A 77 -10.38 -9.56 15.48
N ALA A 78 -11.15 -8.49 15.27
CA ALA A 78 -11.01 -7.60 14.12
C ALA A 78 -9.67 -6.86 14.15
N MET A 79 -9.22 -6.40 15.33
CA MET A 79 -7.90 -5.80 15.54
C MET A 79 -6.76 -6.78 15.25
N ALA A 80 -6.85 -8.00 15.77
CA ALA A 80 -5.86 -9.04 15.52
C ALA A 80 -5.77 -9.37 14.02
N LYS A 81 -6.91 -9.48 13.34
CA LYS A 81 -6.98 -9.71 11.89
C LYS A 81 -6.38 -8.55 11.10
N ALA A 82 -6.74 -7.30 11.43
CA ALA A 82 -6.21 -6.11 10.77
C ALA A 82 -4.68 -6.02 10.91
N THR A 83 -4.17 -6.29 12.11
CA THR A 83 -2.72 -6.32 12.40
C THR A 83 -2.02 -7.40 11.58
N LEU A 84 -2.62 -8.59 11.49
CA LEU A 84 -2.11 -9.71 10.69
C LEU A 84 -2.04 -9.36 9.20
N LEU A 85 -3.10 -8.76 8.64
CA LEU A 85 -3.16 -8.33 7.24
C LEU A 85 -2.10 -7.26 6.94
N PHE A 86 -1.93 -6.27 7.83
CA PHE A 86 -0.90 -5.24 7.67
C PHE A 86 0.52 -5.82 7.69
N LYS A 87 0.80 -6.77 8.59
CA LYS A 87 2.08 -7.49 8.62
C LYS A 87 2.27 -8.39 7.41
N GLN A 88 1.19 -8.99 6.92
CA GLN A 88 1.22 -9.83 5.73
C GLN A 88 1.56 -9.00 4.49
N GLU A 89 1.03 -7.79 4.35
CA GLU A 89 1.39 -6.89 3.25
C GLU A 89 2.90 -6.67 3.17
N ALA A 90 3.52 -6.34 4.30
CA ALA A 90 4.96 -6.13 4.37
C ALA A 90 5.75 -7.38 3.92
N ARG A 91 5.33 -8.58 4.34
CA ARG A 91 5.96 -9.83 3.91
C ARG A 91 5.85 -10.05 2.41
N GLN A 92 4.66 -9.82 1.84
CA GLN A 92 4.43 -9.99 0.41
C GLN A 92 5.28 -9.01 -0.41
N LEU A 93 5.35 -7.74 -0.01
CA LEU A 93 6.19 -6.76 -0.68
C LEU A 93 7.68 -7.08 -0.55
N LEU A 94 8.12 -7.61 0.59
CA LEU A 94 9.50 -8.07 0.78
C LEU A 94 9.84 -9.25 -0.16
N GLU A 95 8.93 -10.23 -0.29
CA GLU A 95 9.16 -11.43 -1.09
C GLU A 95 9.07 -11.19 -2.61
N LEU A 96 8.17 -10.29 -3.03
CA LEU A 96 7.79 -10.09 -4.43
C LEU A 96 8.40 -8.80 -5.03
N GLY A 97 8.46 -7.72 -4.26
CA GLY A 97 8.76 -6.38 -4.77
C GLY A 97 10.21 -6.17 -5.20
N GLU A 98 11.16 -6.96 -4.70
CA GLU A 98 12.54 -6.97 -5.21
C GLU A 98 12.70 -7.80 -6.50
N LYS A 99 11.73 -8.66 -6.80
CA LYS A 99 11.81 -9.65 -7.88
C LYS A 99 10.99 -9.28 -9.11
N HIS A 100 10.14 -8.25 -9.02
CA HIS A 100 9.26 -7.88 -10.13
C HIS A 100 9.05 -6.35 -10.23
N PRO A 101 9.35 -5.72 -11.38
CA PRO A 101 9.32 -4.25 -11.52
C PRO A 101 7.91 -3.63 -11.45
N GLN A 102 6.86 -4.43 -11.71
CA GLN A 102 5.45 -4.01 -11.60
C GLN A 102 4.84 -4.32 -10.23
N ILE A 103 5.66 -4.50 -9.19
CA ILE A 103 5.26 -4.63 -7.79
C ILE A 103 6.15 -3.69 -6.97
N PRO A 104 5.60 -2.82 -6.08
CA PRO A 104 6.41 -1.91 -5.31
C PRO A 104 7.41 -2.61 -4.39
N THR A 105 8.63 -2.12 -4.34
CA THR A 105 9.63 -2.61 -3.37
C THR A 105 9.33 -2.11 -1.95
N LEU A 106 9.48 -2.98 -0.95
CA LEU A 106 9.43 -2.60 0.46
C LEU A 106 10.74 -1.89 0.88
N PHE A 107 10.64 -0.74 1.53
CA PHE A 107 11.79 -0.04 2.13
C PHE A 107 11.90 -0.26 3.64
N GLY A 108 10.78 -0.52 4.32
CA GLY A 108 10.83 -0.87 5.73
C GLY A 108 9.48 -1.22 6.35
N TYR A 109 9.52 -1.99 7.43
CA TYR A 109 8.40 -2.28 8.30
C TYR A 109 8.86 -2.17 9.74
N PHE A 110 8.23 -1.31 10.54
CA PHE A 110 8.69 -1.02 11.90
C PHE A 110 7.58 -0.44 12.77
N GLU A 111 7.83 -0.42 14.07
CA GLU A 111 6.98 0.22 15.06
C GLU A 111 7.66 1.48 15.60
N GLN A 112 6.90 2.57 15.74
CA GLN A 112 7.34 3.78 16.43
C GLN A 112 6.16 4.37 17.20
N GLU A 113 6.37 4.74 18.47
CA GLU A 113 5.33 5.31 19.33
C GLU A 113 4.05 4.45 19.37
N GLN A 114 4.22 3.13 19.48
CA GLN A 114 3.14 2.13 19.51
C GLN A 114 2.28 2.06 18.23
N ARG A 115 2.80 2.56 17.10
CA ARG A 115 2.14 2.52 15.81
C ARG A 115 3.00 1.78 14.80
N LEU A 116 2.38 0.91 14.02
CA LEU A 116 3.04 0.16 12.96
C LEU A 116 3.08 0.98 11.67
N TYR A 117 4.22 0.93 10.99
CA TYR A 117 4.46 1.61 9.72
C TYR A 117 5.05 0.63 8.71
N LEU A 118 4.62 0.80 7.47
CA LEU A 118 5.16 0.16 6.28
C LEU A 118 5.58 1.27 5.32
N VAL A 119 6.83 1.24 4.86
CA VAL A 119 7.35 2.19 3.88
C VAL A 119 7.69 1.43 2.60
N GLN A 120 7.22 1.91 1.47
CA GLN A 120 7.41 1.26 0.17
C GLN A 120 7.73 2.28 -0.92
N GLN A 121 8.13 1.76 -2.09
CA GLN A 121 8.36 2.53 -3.29
C GLN A 121 7.14 3.38 -3.68
N HIS A 122 7.38 4.65 -4.00
CA HIS A 122 6.39 5.49 -4.66
C HIS A 122 6.39 5.21 -6.17
N ILE A 123 5.20 4.99 -6.73
CA ILE A 123 5.00 4.83 -8.17
C ILE A 123 4.45 6.16 -8.70
N ASP A 124 5.26 6.90 -9.45
CA ASP A 124 4.78 8.13 -10.11
C ASP A 124 3.86 7.76 -11.27
N GLY A 125 2.57 7.95 -11.04
CA GLY A 125 1.51 7.43 -11.89
C GLY A 125 0.12 7.80 -11.39
N GLN A 126 -0.87 7.25 -12.06
CA GLN A 126 -2.28 7.42 -11.72
C GLN A 126 -2.94 6.04 -11.62
N ASP A 127 -3.84 5.87 -10.65
CA ASP A 127 -4.64 4.65 -10.56
C ASP A 127 -5.65 4.56 -11.72
N LEU A 128 -5.96 3.34 -12.12
CA LEU A 128 -6.81 3.05 -13.27
C LEU A 128 -8.25 3.54 -13.07
N GLU A 129 -8.73 3.67 -11.83
CA GLU A 129 -10.06 4.23 -11.54
C GLU A 129 -10.14 5.68 -12.01
N LYS A 130 -9.18 6.53 -11.58
CA LYS A 130 -9.15 7.92 -12.04
C LYS A 130 -8.91 8.06 -13.53
N GLU A 131 -8.15 7.15 -14.14
CA GLU A 131 -7.96 7.15 -15.60
C GLU A 131 -9.28 6.91 -16.33
N LEU A 132 -10.08 5.94 -15.86
CA LEU A 132 -11.40 5.63 -16.40
C LEU A 132 -12.41 6.77 -16.16
N GLU A 133 -12.34 7.45 -15.01
CA GLU A 133 -13.17 8.64 -14.74
C GLU A 133 -12.88 9.79 -15.71
N GLN A 134 -11.62 9.97 -16.09
CA GLN A 134 -11.18 11.08 -16.94
C GLN A 134 -11.37 10.79 -18.44
N GLN A 135 -11.10 9.56 -18.87
CA GLN A 135 -11.06 9.20 -20.28
C GLN A 135 -12.31 8.42 -20.73
N GLY A 136 -13.14 7.96 -19.80
CA GLY A 136 -14.24 7.05 -20.05
C GLY A 136 -13.77 5.60 -20.17
N SER A 137 -14.69 4.74 -20.59
CA SER A 137 -14.44 3.30 -20.74
C SER A 137 -13.34 3.03 -21.77
N PHE A 138 -12.47 2.08 -21.45
CA PHE A 138 -11.44 1.63 -22.38
C PHE A 138 -12.06 0.92 -23.59
N ASN A 139 -11.48 1.17 -24.76
CA ASN A 139 -11.75 0.38 -25.97
C ASN A 139 -11.01 -0.97 -25.93
N GLU A 140 -11.28 -1.83 -26.92
CA GLU A 140 -10.68 -3.17 -26.98
C GLU A 140 -9.14 -3.14 -27.00
N GLU A 141 -8.53 -2.20 -27.71
CA GLU A 141 -7.08 -2.06 -27.81
C GLU A 141 -6.46 -1.70 -26.45
N GLN A 142 -7.06 -0.75 -25.74
CA GLN A 142 -6.65 -0.35 -24.40
C GLN A 142 -6.81 -1.49 -23.39
N ILE A 143 -7.91 -2.25 -23.47
CA ILE A 143 -8.12 -3.44 -22.63
C ILE A 143 -7.05 -4.50 -22.93
N ARG A 144 -6.76 -4.76 -24.21
CA ARG A 144 -5.72 -5.72 -24.60
C ARG A 144 -4.34 -5.29 -24.07
N ALA A 145 -3.99 -4.02 -24.17
CA ALA A 145 -2.75 -3.47 -23.61
C ALA A 145 -2.68 -3.63 -22.08
N LEU A 146 -3.78 -3.34 -21.38
CA LEU A 146 -3.89 -3.57 -19.93
C LEU A 146 -3.67 -5.05 -19.58
N MET A 147 -4.33 -5.97 -20.28
CA MET A 147 -4.18 -7.41 -20.05
C MET A 147 -2.76 -7.89 -20.30
N HIS A 148 -2.12 -7.46 -21.40
CA HIS A 148 -0.73 -7.82 -21.70
C HIS A 148 0.26 -7.33 -20.65
N SER A 149 -0.01 -6.18 -20.01
CA SER A 149 0.83 -5.68 -18.94
C SER A 149 0.56 -6.39 -17.61
N LEU A 150 -0.70 -6.70 -17.28
CA LEU A 150 -1.08 -7.18 -15.94
C LEU A 150 -0.99 -8.70 -15.80
N LEU A 151 -1.36 -9.48 -16.83
CA LEU A 151 -1.35 -10.94 -16.77
C LEU A 151 0.03 -11.53 -16.42
N PRO A 152 1.17 -11.03 -16.93
CA PRO A 152 2.49 -11.50 -16.51
C PRO A 152 2.76 -11.28 -15.02
N VAL A 153 2.30 -10.15 -14.45
CA VAL A 153 2.40 -9.87 -13.02
C VAL A 153 1.60 -10.88 -12.22
N LEU A 154 0.37 -11.17 -12.67
CA LEU A 154 -0.50 -12.17 -12.03
C LEU A 154 0.09 -13.58 -12.13
N GLN A 155 0.65 -13.95 -13.27
CA GLN A 155 1.35 -15.22 -13.46
C GLN A 155 2.54 -15.33 -12.49
N PHE A 156 3.33 -14.26 -12.36
CA PHE A 156 4.46 -14.20 -11.45
C PHE A 156 4.03 -14.42 -9.99
N ILE A 157 3.06 -13.64 -9.48
CA ILE A 157 2.63 -13.79 -8.08
C ILE A 157 2.02 -15.17 -7.81
N HIS A 158 1.28 -15.74 -8.78
CA HIS A 158 0.73 -17.08 -8.65
C HIS A 158 1.84 -18.16 -8.63
N HIS A 159 2.93 -17.97 -9.37
CA HIS A 159 4.10 -18.85 -9.30
C HIS A 159 4.81 -18.79 -7.94
N CYS A 160 4.70 -17.67 -7.24
CA CYS A 160 5.15 -17.52 -5.86
C CYS A 160 4.10 -17.99 -4.83
N ASP A 161 3.06 -18.71 -5.25
CA ASP A 161 1.96 -19.18 -4.40
C ASP A 161 1.16 -18.04 -3.74
N VAL A 162 1.11 -16.86 -4.36
CA VAL A 162 0.41 -15.68 -3.84
C VAL A 162 -0.79 -15.34 -4.70
N ILE A 163 -1.98 -15.30 -4.09
CA ILE A 163 -3.19 -14.76 -4.73
C ILE A 163 -3.45 -13.35 -4.20
N HIS A 164 -3.54 -12.34 -5.08
CA HIS A 164 -3.76 -10.94 -4.71
C HIS A 164 -5.11 -10.69 -4.00
N ARG A 165 -6.19 -11.33 -4.49
CA ARG A 165 -7.58 -11.27 -3.98
C ARG A 165 -8.30 -9.92 -4.03
N ASP A 166 -7.62 -8.81 -4.30
CA ASP A 166 -8.24 -7.48 -4.41
C ASP A 166 -7.81 -6.73 -5.68
N ILE A 167 -7.98 -7.38 -6.83
CA ILE A 167 -7.67 -6.76 -8.13
C ILE A 167 -8.86 -5.87 -8.52
N LYS A 168 -8.63 -4.56 -8.54
CA LYS A 168 -9.60 -3.53 -8.90
C LYS A 168 -8.86 -2.29 -9.45
N PRO A 169 -9.55 -1.39 -10.17
CA PRO A 169 -8.89 -0.24 -10.80
C PRO A 169 -8.09 0.66 -9.82
N THR A 170 -8.55 0.83 -8.59
CA THR A 170 -7.81 1.59 -7.56
C THR A 170 -6.49 0.97 -7.11
N ASN A 171 -6.30 -0.33 -7.34
CA ASN A 171 -5.07 -1.06 -6.98
C ASN A 171 -4.13 -1.28 -8.18
N ILE A 172 -4.40 -0.64 -9.32
CA ILE A 172 -3.59 -0.74 -10.53
C ILE A 172 -3.15 0.66 -10.92
N LEU A 173 -1.86 0.96 -10.80
CA LEU A 173 -1.30 2.26 -11.20
C LEU A 173 -0.66 2.18 -12.58
N ARG A 174 -0.97 3.13 -13.46
CA ARG A 174 -0.19 3.35 -14.67
C ARG A 174 0.99 4.26 -14.37
N GLN A 175 2.20 3.72 -14.45
CA GLN A 175 3.43 4.47 -14.20
C GLN A 175 3.76 5.38 -15.39
N LYS A 176 4.15 6.63 -15.14
CA LYS A 176 4.42 7.61 -16.21
C LYS A 176 5.68 7.31 -17.03
N VAL A 177 6.68 6.69 -16.42
CA VAL A 177 8.01 6.52 -17.04
C VAL A 177 7.97 5.61 -18.26
N ASP A 178 7.21 4.51 -18.21
CA ASP A 178 7.14 3.51 -19.27
C ASP A 178 5.71 3.03 -19.58
N ASN A 179 4.69 3.72 -19.04
CA ASN A 179 3.27 3.42 -19.21
C ASN A 179 2.84 2.01 -18.76
N LYS A 180 3.67 1.29 -18.01
CA LYS A 180 3.31 -0.02 -17.47
C LYS A 180 2.36 0.09 -16.30
N PHE A 181 1.57 -0.96 -16.13
CA PHE A 181 0.69 -1.11 -14.99
C PHE A 181 1.40 -1.78 -13.83
N VAL A 182 1.39 -1.15 -12.67
CA VAL A 182 1.96 -1.62 -11.41
C VAL A 182 0.82 -2.04 -10.51
N LEU A 183 0.89 -3.28 -10.01
CA LEU A 183 -0.08 -3.81 -9.06
C LEU A 183 0.34 -3.42 -7.64
N ILE A 184 -0.58 -2.81 -6.90
CA ILE A 184 -0.35 -2.35 -5.53
C ILE A 184 -1.35 -2.98 -4.55
N ASP A 185 -1.08 -2.78 -3.26
CA ASP A 185 -1.95 -3.18 -2.14
C ASP A 185 -2.15 -4.69 -1.97
N PHE A 186 -1.10 -5.35 -1.45
CA PHE A 186 -1.09 -6.78 -1.16
C PHE A 186 -1.65 -7.11 0.24
N GLY A 187 -2.33 -6.17 0.91
CA GLY A 187 -2.74 -6.33 2.31
C GLY A 187 -3.71 -7.47 2.56
N VAL A 188 -4.52 -7.81 1.56
CA VAL A 188 -5.41 -8.98 1.60
C VAL A 188 -4.93 -10.10 0.68
N ALA A 189 -3.68 -10.12 0.24
CA ALA A 189 -3.16 -11.27 -0.50
C ALA A 189 -3.21 -12.54 0.37
N LYS A 190 -3.14 -13.73 -0.23
CA LYS A 190 -3.07 -15.01 0.50
C LYS A 190 -1.96 -15.87 -0.08
N GLN A 191 -1.09 -16.37 0.80
CA GLN A 191 -0.15 -17.42 0.46
C GLN A 191 -0.86 -18.76 0.46
N LEU A 192 -0.69 -19.55 -0.60
CA LEU A 192 -1.17 -20.92 -0.73
C LEU A 192 -0.25 -21.86 0.05
N ALA A 193 -0.11 -21.64 1.36
CA ALA A 193 0.57 -22.61 2.21
C ALA A 193 -0.34 -23.85 2.31
N GLY A 194 0.03 -24.92 1.58
CA GLY A 194 -0.40 -26.31 1.80
C GLY A 194 -1.82 -26.48 2.31
N THR A 195 -2.82 -25.93 1.61
CA THR A 195 -4.20 -26.32 1.88
C THR A 195 -4.35 -27.76 1.46
N SER A 196 -4.33 -28.67 2.44
CA SER A 196 -5.16 -29.87 2.41
C SER A 196 -6.47 -29.47 1.77
N ILE A 197 -6.80 -30.13 0.67
CA ILE A 197 -8.04 -29.96 -0.09
C ILE A 197 -9.17 -29.95 0.95
N SER A 198 -9.70 -28.77 1.26
CA SER A 198 -10.97 -28.66 1.96
C SER A 198 -11.98 -29.20 0.97
N ALA A 199 -12.33 -30.48 1.13
CA ALA A 199 -13.28 -31.18 0.30
C ALA A 199 -14.49 -30.26 0.06
N ALA A 200 -14.75 -29.99 -1.21
CA ALA A 200 -15.96 -29.32 -1.65
C ALA A 200 -17.13 -30.07 -1.03
N SER A 201 -17.87 -29.41 -0.15
CA SER A 201 -19.17 -29.89 0.30
C SER A 201 -20.18 -29.58 -0.80
N THR A 202 -20.06 -30.26 -1.94
CA THR A 202 -21.15 -30.35 -2.91
C THR A 202 -22.11 -31.37 -2.33
N LYS A 203 -23.25 -30.93 -1.79
CA LYS A 203 -24.37 -31.82 -1.52
C LYS A 203 -25.02 -32.19 -2.85
N PRO A 204 -25.09 -33.47 -3.24
CA PRO A 204 -26.02 -33.94 -4.25
C PRO A 204 -27.35 -34.32 -3.59
N GLY A 205 -28.47 -33.86 -4.16
CA GLY A 205 -29.84 -34.22 -3.75
C GLY A 205 -30.69 -33.02 -3.41
#